data_AF-A0A3D2B6V2-F1
#
_entry.id   AF-A0A3D2B6V2-F1
#
_cell.length_a   1.000
_cell.length_b   1.000
_cell.length_c   1.000
_cell.angle_alpha   90.00
_cell.angle_beta   90.00
_cell.angle_gamma   90.00
#
_symmetry.space_group_name_H-M   'P 1'
#
loop_
_entity.id
_entity.type
_entity.pdbx_description
1 polymer ?
#
loop_
_entity_poly.entity_id
_entity_poly.type
_entity_poly.pdbx_seq_one_letter_code
_entity_poly.pdbx_strand_id
1 'polypeptide(L)'
;MQCYQEFSALQKLDPVAYETYRKQFDNINKNYKVYESNKSLVDGNASEVMLTEINKKLSLVCVRIRNTVYTNMMNRANEMNKL
;
A
#
# COMPACT_ATOMS: atom_id res chain seq x y z
N MET A 1 9.81 0.18 -3.67
CA MET A 1 8.50 0.11 -2.98
C MET A 1 7.99 -1.32 -3.11
N GLN A 2 7.61 -1.98 -2.01
CA GLN A 2 6.84 -3.23 -2.13
C GLN A 2 5.59 -2.91 -2.99
N CYS A 3 5.12 -3.85 -3.83
CA CYS A 3 3.92 -3.75 -4.66
C CYS A 3 3.79 -2.61 -5.71
N TYR A 4 4.90 -1.98 -6.15
CA TYR A 4 4.83 -0.88 -7.14
C TYR A 4 4.19 -1.29 -8.48
N GLN A 5 4.50 -2.49 -8.97
CA GLN A 5 4.00 -2.98 -10.25
C GLN A 5 2.47 -3.17 -10.20
N GLU A 6 1.98 -3.81 -9.15
CA GLU A 6 0.55 -4.05 -8.94
C GLU A 6 -0.19 -2.73 -8.67
N PHE A 7 0.39 -1.83 -7.89
CA PHE A 7 -0.19 -0.51 -7.68
C PHE A 7 -0.33 0.27 -8.99
N SER A 8 0.71 0.24 -9.83
CA SER A 8 0.67 0.90 -11.14
C SER A 8 -0.35 0.25 -12.08
N ALA A 9 -0.53 -1.07 -12.01
CA ALA A 9 -1.54 -1.77 -12.79
C ALA A 9 -2.97 -1.29 -12.46
N LEU A 10 -3.26 -0.93 -11.20
CA LEU A 10 -4.57 -0.41 -10.80
C LEU A 10 -4.96 0.87 -11.54
N GLN A 11 -4.02 1.67 -12.05
CA GLN A 11 -4.37 2.85 -12.87
C GLN A 11 -5.25 2.50 -14.07
N LYS A 12 -5.07 1.30 -14.63
CA LYS A 12 -5.86 0.80 -15.77
C LYS A 12 -6.90 -0.24 -15.36
N LEU A 13 -6.61 -1.03 -14.32
CA LEU A 13 -7.50 -2.10 -13.88
C LEU A 13 -8.69 -1.57 -13.08
N ASP A 14 -8.42 -0.65 -12.15
CA ASP A 14 -9.39 -0.11 -11.19
C ASP A 14 -8.93 1.28 -10.68
N PRO A 15 -9.25 2.36 -11.41
CA PRO A 15 -8.82 3.73 -11.07
C PRO A 15 -9.32 4.20 -9.71
N VAL A 16 -10.47 3.70 -9.24
CA VAL A 16 -11.03 4.06 -7.93
C VAL A 16 -10.21 3.43 -6.81
N ALA A 17 -9.84 2.16 -6.94
CA ALA A 17 -8.93 1.51 -6.00
C ALA A 17 -7.53 2.15 -6.05
N TYR A 18 -7.03 2.52 -7.25
CA TYR A 18 -5.77 3.25 -7.40
C TYR A 18 -5.75 4.53 -6.55
N GLU A 19 -6.75 5.40 -6.70
CA GLU A 19 -6.82 6.65 -5.94
C GLU A 19 -6.96 6.41 -4.42
N THR A 20 -7.68 5.36 -4.04
CA THR A 20 -7.81 4.97 -2.64
C THR A 20 -6.46 4.56 -2.04
N TYR A 21 -5.69 3.71 -2.72
CA TYR A 21 -4.38 3.28 -2.25
C TYR A 21 -3.32 4.39 -2.33
N ARG A 22 -3.40 5.29 -3.33
CA ARG A 22 -2.56 6.49 -3.39
C ARG A 22 -2.66 7.32 -2.11
N LYS A 23 -3.90 7.60 -1.67
CA LYS A 23 -4.15 8.34 -0.41
C LYS A 23 -3.61 7.59 0.82
N GLN A 24 -3.68 6.25 0.82
CA GLN A 24 -3.11 5.45 1.90
C GLN A 24 -1.57 5.55 1.92
N PHE A 25 -0.90 5.50 0.76
CA PHE A 25 0.53 5.73 0.66
C PHE A 25 0.93 7.14 1.11
N ASP A 26 0.17 8.16 0.73
CA ASP A 26 0.42 9.54 1.17
C ASP A 26 0.39 9.65 2.70
N ASN A 27 -0.57 8.99 3.36
CA ASN A 27 -0.66 8.97 4.82
C ASN A 27 0.47 8.17 5.48
N ILE A 28 0.87 7.03 4.90
CA ILE A 28 2.03 6.26 5.38
C ILE A 28 3.30 7.09 5.25
N ASN A 29 3.49 7.79 4.13
CA ASN A 29 4.64 8.66 3.90
C ASN A 29 4.67 9.83 4.88
N LYS A 30 3.52 10.45 5.21
CA LYS A 30 3.42 11.47 6.26
C LYS A 30 3.88 10.91 7.61
N ASN A 31 3.41 9.72 8.00
CA ASN A 31 3.84 9.08 9.25
C ASN A 31 5.34 8.78 9.27
N TYR A 32 5.89 8.33 8.15
CA TYR A 32 7.32 8.11 8.01
C TYR A 32 8.13 9.41 8.16
N LYS A 33 7.69 10.51 7.56
CA LYS A 33 8.33 11.82 7.75
C LYS A 33 8.29 12.29 9.21
N VAL A 34 7.17 12.06 9.90
CA VAL A 34 7.06 12.36 11.34
C VAL A 34 8.04 11.51 12.14
N TYR A 35 8.09 10.20 11.89
CA TYR A 35 9.07 9.32 12.51
C TYR A 35 10.50 9.82 12.28
N GLU A 36 10.91 10.04 11.03
CA GLU A 36 12.27 10.46 10.68
C GLU A 36 12.67 11.78 11.34
N SER A 37 11.74 12.74 11.44
CA SER A 37 12.00 14.04 12.05
C SER A 37 12.14 13.96 13.58
N ASN A 38 11.58 12.93 14.21
CA ASN A 38 11.51 12.81 15.67
C ASN A 38 12.34 11.65 16.22
N LYS A 39 12.88 10.75 15.39
CA LYS A 39 13.55 9.51 15.82
C LYS A 39 14.70 9.71 16.81
N SER A 40 15.35 10.87 16.79
CA SER A 40 16.42 11.24 17.73
C SER A 40 15.93 11.86 19.03
N LEU A 41 14.65 12.24 19.10
CA LEU A 41 14.01 12.87 20.26
C LEU A 41 13.21 11.87 21.11
N VAL A 42 13.06 10.63 20.63
CA VAL A 42 12.39 9.53 21.33
C VAL A 42 13.39 8.44 21.72
N ASP A 43 13.10 7.73 22.80
CA ASP A 43 13.86 6.55 23.22
C ASP A 43 13.98 5.52 22.08
N GLY A 44 15.10 4.80 22.04
CA GLY A 44 15.43 3.86 20.97
C GLY A 44 14.36 2.78 20.77
N ASN A 45 13.82 2.21 21.86
CA ASN A 45 12.79 1.17 21.77
C ASN A 45 11.48 1.75 21.23
N ALA A 46 11.10 2.96 21.68
CA ALA A 46 9.91 3.63 21.17
C ALA A 46 10.05 3.98 19.68
N SER A 47 11.23 4.42 19.26
CA SER A 47 11.57 4.70 17.86
C SER A 47 11.43 3.46 16.99
N GLU A 48 11.94 2.31 17.45
CA GLU A 48 11.83 1.03 16.74
C GLU A 48 10.37 0.55 16.61
N VAL A 49 9.57 0.68 17.67
CA VAL A 49 8.13 0.36 17.63
C VAL A 49 7.42 1.23 16.59
N MET A 50 7.69 2.53 16.55
CA MET A 50 7.09 3.43 15.55
C MET A 50 7.42 3.01 14.12
N LEU A 51 8.70 2.73 13.83
CA LEU A 51 9.14 2.28 12.51
C LEU A 51 8.49 0.94 12.14
N THR A 52 8.41 0.01 13.10
CA THR A 52 7.76 -1.29 12.92
C THR A 52 6.29 -1.14 12.53
N GLU A 53 5.54 -0.27 13.19
CA GLU A 53 4.13 -0.02 12.87
C GLU A 53 3.94 0.65 11.50
N ILE A 54 4.83 1.55 11.09
CA ILE A 54 4.82 2.14 9.75
C ILE A 54 5.05 1.04 8.69
N ASN A 55 6.05 0.18 8.90
CA ASN A 55 6.38 -0.91 7.99
C ASN A 55 5.27 -1.96 7.89
N LYS A 56 4.62 -2.29 9.01
CA LYS A 56 3.43 -3.15 9.04
C LYS A 56 2.29 -2.57 8.21
N LYS A 57 1.99 -1.28 8.38
CA LYS A 57 0.95 -0.60 7.58
C LYS A 57 1.28 -0.65 6.09
N LEU A 58 2.53 -0.37 5.71
CA LEU A 58 2.97 -0.47 4.33
C LEU A 58 2.78 -1.88 3.75
N SER A 59 3.19 -2.89 4.50
CA SER A 59 3.07 -4.30 4.10
C SER A 59 1.61 -4.71 3.89
N LEU A 60 0.71 -4.31 4.80
CA LEU A 60 -0.72 -4.58 4.71
C LEU A 60 -1.37 -3.92 3.50
N VAL A 61 -1.04 -2.66 3.21
CA VAL A 61 -1.52 -1.98 2.00
C VAL A 61 -1.06 -2.72 0.75
N CYS A 62 0.18 -3.20 0.71
CA CYS A 62 0.69 -3.97 -0.41
C CYS A 62 0.05 -5.35 -0.59
N VAL A 63 -0.34 -6.02 0.49
CA VAL A 63 -1.16 -7.25 0.39
C VAL A 63 -2.51 -6.93 -0.23
N ARG A 64 -3.17 -5.86 0.22
CA ARG A 64 -4.49 -5.45 -0.30
C ARG A 64 -4.44 -5.08 -1.78
N ILE A 65 -3.42 -4.34 -2.21
CA ILE A 65 -3.21 -4.00 -3.62
C ILE A 65 -3.07 -5.27 -4.48
N ARG A 66 -2.21 -6.22 -4.07
CA ARG A 66 -2.03 -7.48 -4.79
C ARG A 66 -3.33 -8.27 -4.92
N ASN A 67 -4.10 -8.36 -3.83
CA ASN A 67 -5.41 -9.01 -3.86
C ASN A 67 -6.39 -8.30 -4.79
N THR A 68 -6.47 -6.97 -4.75
CA THR A 68 -7.34 -6.18 -5.64
C THR A 68 -6.99 -6.39 -7.12
N VAL A 69 -5.69 -6.40 -7.46
CA VAL A 69 -5.23 -6.69 -8.83
C VAL A 69 -5.64 -8.10 -9.25
N TYR A 70 -5.35 -9.10 -8.40
CA TYR A 70 -5.71 -10.49 -8.67
C TYR A 70 -7.22 -10.66 -8.91
N THR A 71 -8.07 -10.08 -8.06
CA THR A 71 -9.52 -10.12 -8.22
C THR A 71 -9.97 -9.46 -9.52
N ASN A 72 -9.44 -8.29 -9.86
CA ASN A 72 -9.77 -7.60 -11.12
C ASN A 72 -9.41 -8.44 -12.35
N MET A 73 -8.21 -9.05 -12.34
CA MET A 73 -7.76 -9.91 -13.44
C MET A 73 -8.63 -11.18 -13.55
N MET A 74 -8.96 -11.81 -12.42
CA MET A 74 -9.79 -13.01 -12.39
C MET A 74 -11.20 -12.74 -12.90
N ASN A 75 -11.81 -11.60 -12.52
CA ASN A 75 -13.14 -11.21 -13.00
C ASN A 75 -13.15 -11.03 -14.52
N ARG A 76 -12.16 -10.32 -15.07
CA ARG A 76 -12.03 -10.12 -16.53
C ARG A 76 -11.81 -11.44 -17.27
N ALA A 77 -10.97 -12.34 -16.75
CA ALA A 77 -10.77 -13.66 -17.37
C ALA A 77 -12.06 -14.49 -17.38
N ASN A 78 -12.84 -14.44 -16.29
CA ASN A 78 -14.13 -15.12 -16.22
C ASN A 78 -15.18 -14.52 -17.16
N GLU A 79 -15.19 -13.21 -17.35
CA GLU A 79 -16.04 -12.55 -18.35
C GLU A 79 -15.66 -12.97 -19.77
N MET A 80 -14.36 -13.06 -20.07
CA MET A 80 -13.88 -13.54 -21.37
C MET A 80 -14.24 -14.99 -21.65
N ASN A 81 -14.18 -15.87 -20.64
CA ASN A 81 -14.56 -17.28 -20.79
C ASN A 81 -16.08 -17.50 -20.97
N LYS A 82 -16.91 -16.47 -20.74
CA LYS A 82 -18.36 -16.51 -20.95
C LYS A 82 -18.78 -16.01 -22.34
N LEU A 83 -17.86 -15.45 -23.11
CA LEU A 83 -18.03 -15.05 -24.50
C LEU A 83 -17.71 -16.21 -25.44
#